data_AF-A0A8S3D933-F1
#
_entry.id   AF-A0A8S3D933-F1
#
_cell.length_a   1.000
_cell.length_b   1.000
_cell.length_c   1.000
_cell.angle_alpha   90.00
_cell.angle_beta   90.00
_cell.angle_gamma   90.00
#
_symmetry.space_group_name_H-M   'P 1'
#
loop_
_entity.id
_entity.type
_entity.pdbx_description
1 polymer ?
#
loop_
_entity_poly.entity_id
_entity_poly.type
_entity_poly.pdbx_seq_one_letter_code
_entity_poly.pdbx_strand_id
1 'polypeptide(L)' 'ARRQLYVPLIEKACAKIFGSYANLSGGSTAEGLQLLTGAPTDRINLHPIDDVVDFDIVWAKLLSACES' A
#
# COMPACT_ATOMS: atom_id res chain seq x y z
N ALA A 1 -23.55 -15.99 -0.36
CA ALA A 1 -23.04 -15.83 1.03
C ALA A 1 -21.53 -15.57 0.98
N ARG A 2 -21.04 -14.52 1.64
CA ARG A 2 -19.62 -14.13 1.64
C ARG A 2 -18.85 -15.02 2.64
N ARG A 3 -18.19 -16.09 2.15
CA ARG A 3 -17.52 -17.13 2.96
C ARG A 3 -16.00 -16.94 3.08
N GLN A 4 -15.48 -15.78 2.73
CA GLN A 4 -14.05 -15.47 2.82
C GLN A 4 -13.76 -14.80 4.16
N LEU A 5 -13.18 -15.55 5.10
CA LEU A 5 -12.82 -15.05 6.43
C LEU A 5 -11.38 -14.53 6.52
N TYR A 6 -10.56 -14.73 5.48
CA TYR A 6 -9.14 -14.36 5.54
C TYR A 6 -8.94 -12.84 5.68
N VAL A 7 -9.73 -12.02 4.98
CA VAL A 7 -9.65 -10.55 5.07
C VAL A 7 -9.87 -10.03 6.50
N PRO A 8 -11.01 -10.31 7.18
CA PRO A 8 -11.22 -9.83 8.55
C PRO A 8 -10.25 -10.45 9.58
N LEU A 9 -9.70 -11.64 9.31
CA LEU A 9 -8.68 -12.22 10.19
C LEU A 9 -7.33 -11.51 10.08
N ILE A 10 -6.91 -11.13 8.87
CA ILE A 10 -5.70 -10.31 8.66
C ILE A 10 -5.87 -8.94 9.32
N GLU A 11 -7.03 -8.30 9.15
CA GLU A 11 -7.34 -7.02 9.79
C GLU A 11 -7.27 -7.13 11.32
N LYS A 12 -7.85 -8.20 11.91
CA LYS A 12 -7.78 -8.47 13.35
C LYS A 12 -6.34 -8.65 13.84
N ALA A 13 -5.51 -9.34 13.07
CA ALA A 13 -4.09 -9.51 13.40
C ALA A 13 -3.36 -8.15 13.36
N CYS A 14 -3.63 -7.32 12.36
CA CYS A 14 -3.10 -5.96 12.27
C CYS A 14 -3.56 -5.12 13.47
N ALA A 15 -4.86 -5.11 13.79
CA ALA A 15 -5.40 -4.40 14.96
C ALA A 15 -4.73 -4.85 16.27
N LYS A 16 -4.38 -6.14 16.38
CA LYS A 16 -3.63 -6.65 17.55
C LYS A 16 -2.20 -6.12 17.60
N ILE A 17 -1.50 -6.04 16.45
CA ILE A 17 -0.14 -5.49 16.35
C ILE A 17 -0.14 -4.00 16.72
N PHE A 18 -1.11 -3.23 16.21
CA PHE A 18 -1.23 -1.79 16.44
C PHE A 18 -2.04 -1.44 17.71
N GLY A 19 -2.41 -2.42 18.52
CA GLY A 19 -3.04 -2.25 19.84
C GLY A 19 -4.57 -2.14 19.83
N SER A 20 -5.19 -1.63 18.77
CA SER A 20 -6.65 -1.65 18.61
C SER A 20 -7.08 -1.43 17.15
N TYR A 21 -8.35 -1.71 16.83
CA TYR A 21 -8.93 -1.34 15.53
C TYR A 21 -9.00 0.17 15.33
N ALA A 22 -9.20 0.95 16.39
CA ALA A 22 -9.25 2.41 16.29
C ALA A 22 -7.93 2.98 15.77
N ASN A 23 -6.80 2.36 16.15
CA ASN A 23 -5.46 2.77 15.73
C ASN A 23 -5.14 2.44 14.26
N LEU A 24 -5.95 1.61 13.59
CA LEU A 24 -5.81 1.39 12.15
C LEU A 24 -6.33 2.59 11.33
N SER A 25 -7.17 3.43 11.94
CA SER A 25 -7.71 4.62 11.29
C SER A 25 -6.59 5.63 11.08
N GLY A 26 -6.36 6.03 9.82
CA GLY A 26 -5.29 6.95 9.44
C GLY A 26 -4.05 6.27 8.86
N GLY A 27 -3.97 4.93 8.90
CA GLY A 27 -2.93 4.18 8.19
C GLY A 27 -3.05 4.32 6.67
N SER A 28 -1.91 4.31 5.99
CA SER A 28 -1.82 4.37 4.53
C SER A 28 -1.76 2.97 3.90
N THR A 29 -2.17 2.87 2.64
CA THR A 29 -2.04 1.62 1.87
C THR A 29 -0.58 1.22 1.65
N ALA A 30 0.34 2.18 1.65
CA ALA A 30 1.77 1.90 1.49
C ALA A 30 2.33 1.19 2.73
N GLU A 31 1.99 1.66 3.94
CA GLU A 31 2.34 0.97 5.18
C GLU A 31 1.74 -0.42 5.26
N GLY A 32 0.48 -0.59 4.81
CA GLY A 32 -0.17 -1.89 4.74
C GLY A 32 0.55 -2.86 3.80
N LEU A 33 0.96 -2.42 2.61
CA LEU A 33 1.73 -3.24 1.67
C LEU A 33 3.10 -3.62 2.26
N GLN A 34 3.84 -2.66 2.81
CA GLN A 34 5.12 -2.92 3.45
C GLN A 34 4.99 -3.89 4.63
N LEU A 35 3.95 -3.77 5.45
CA LEU A 35 3.71 -4.69 6.57
C LEU A 35 3.45 -6.13 6.09
N LEU A 36 2.70 -6.29 5.00
CA LEU A 36 2.27 -7.61 4.52
C LEU A 36 3.33 -8.31 3.67
N THR A 37 4.18 -7.55 2.96
CA THR A 37 5.21 -8.11 2.07
C THR A 37 6.62 -8.02 2.65
N GLY A 38 6.86 -7.11 3.60
CA GLY A 38 8.20 -6.76 4.09
C GLY A 38 9.04 -5.94 3.10
N ALA A 39 8.51 -5.63 1.91
CA ALA A 39 9.23 -4.95 0.84
C ALA A 39 9.03 -3.42 0.89
N PRO A 40 10.00 -2.62 0.39
CA PRO A 40 9.82 -1.18 0.25
C PRO A 40 8.64 -0.87 -0.67
N THR A 41 7.84 0.15 -0.31
CA THR A 41 6.65 0.55 -1.06
C THR A 41 6.69 2.03 -1.38
N ASP A 42 6.75 2.36 -2.67
CA ASP A 42 6.77 3.74 -3.15
C ASP A 42 5.37 4.21 -3.59
N ARG A 43 5.08 5.50 -3.39
CA ARG A 43 3.85 6.16 -3.84
C ARG A 43 4.18 7.14 -4.95
N ILE A 44 3.55 6.99 -6.11
CA ILE A 44 3.71 7.90 -7.25
C ILE A 44 2.44 8.73 -7.39
N ASN A 45 2.55 10.05 -7.28
CA ASN A 45 1.44 10.95 -7.56
C ASN A 45 1.40 11.25 -9.07
N LEU A 46 0.26 10.97 -9.70
CA LEU A 46 0.02 11.21 -11.14
C LEU A 46 -0.89 12.42 -11.37
N HIS A 47 -1.12 13.23 -10.34
CA HIS A 47 -2.05 14.34 -10.43
C HIS A 47 -1.52 15.42 -11.40
N PRO A 48 -2.32 15.87 -12.39
CA PRO A 48 -1.83 16.73 -13.47
C PRO A 48 -1.39 18.15 -13.04
N ILE A 49 -1.79 18.59 -11.85
CA ILE A 49 -1.42 19.92 -11.31
C ILE A 49 0.02 19.92 -10.76
N ASP A 50 0.61 18.74 -10.50
CA ASP A 50 2.03 18.66 -10.20
C ASP A 50 2.81 18.79 -11.52
N ASP A 51 3.20 20.02 -11.88
CA ASP A 51 3.99 20.38 -13.09
C ASP A 51 5.38 19.67 -13.18
N VAL A 52 5.69 18.78 -12.23
CA VAL A 52 6.97 18.08 -12.06
C VAL A 52 6.86 16.59 -12.44
N VAL A 53 5.70 16.11 -12.88
CA VAL A 53 5.54 14.69 -13.27
C VAL A 53 6.11 14.44 -14.66
N ASP A 54 7.36 13.98 -14.69
CA ASP A 54 7.99 13.43 -15.89
C ASP A 54 7.48 11.99 -16.14
N PHE A 55 6.64 11.83 -17.16
CA PHE A 55 6.03 10.55 -17.52
C PHE A 55 7.04 9.49 -17.97
N ASP A 56 8.17 9.90 -18.58
CA ASP A 56 9.19 8.95 -19.02
C ASP A 56 9.91 8.36 -17.80
N ILE A 57 10.19 9.18 -16.79
CA ILE A 57 10.74 8.71 -15.51
C ILE A 57 9.76 7.79 -14.78
N VAL A 58 8.47 8.14 -14.74
CA VAL A 58 7.44 7.29 -14.12
C VAL A 58 7.36 5.94 -14.82
N TRP A 59 7.36 5.93 -16.15
CA TRP A 59 7.31 4.70 -16.93
C TRP A 59 8.53 3.81 -16.69
N ALA A 60 9.73 4.39 -16.68
CA ALA A 60 10.96 3.66 -16.37
C ALA A 60 10.91 3.01 -14.98
N LYS A 61 10.38 3.70 -13.96
CA LYS A 61 10.18 3.14 -12.61
C LYS A 61 9.21 1.96 -12.61
N LEU A 62 8.11 2.06 -13.35
CA LEU A 62 7.11 0.98 -13.43
C LEU A 62 7.67 -0.27 -14.11
N LEU A 63 8.43 -0.10 -15.20
CA LEU A 63 9.11 -1.22 -15.86
C LEU A 63 10.08 -1.91 -14.91
N SER A 64 10.92 -1.14 -14.22
CA SER A 64 11.86 -1.69 -13.25
C SER A 64 11.17 -2.46 -12.12
N ALA A 65 10.00 -2.01 -11.66
CA ALA A 65 9.23 -2.69 -10.60
C ALA A 65 8.52 -3.96 -11.07
N CYS A 66 8.30 -4.13 -12.39
CA CYS A 66 7.71 -5.34 -12.94
C CYS A 66 8.75 -6.45 -13.16
N GLU A 67 10.02 -6.09 -13.33
CA GLU A 67 11.12 -7.03 -13.58
C GLU A 67 11.80 -7.56 -12.31
N SER A 68 11.57 -6.89 -11.16
CA SER A 68 12.18 -7.22 -9.86
C SER A 68 11.51 -8.36 -9.11
#